data_AF-V4BVK2-F1
#
_entry.id   AF-V4BVK2-F1
#
_cell.length_a   1.000
_cell.length_b   1.000
_cell.length_c   1.000
_cell.angle_alpha   90.00
_cell.angle_beta   90.00
_cell.angle_gamma   90.00
#
_symmetry.space_group_name_H-M   'P 1'
#
loop_
_entity.id
_entity.type
_entity.pdbx_description
1 polymer ?
#
loop_
_entity_poly.entity_id
_entity_poly.type
_entity_poly.pdbx_seq_one_letter_code
_entity_poly.pdbx_strand_id
1 'polypeptide(L)'
;FDEVANTIQRGRDNGLAPYNLYRRACGLYIVRSFNDSVFGSNGAALSKIYNNVNDIDVYTGGMAEENLPGSSVGPLFANLIARQFRDLRDGD
;
A
#
# COMPACT_ATOMS: atom_id res chain seq x y z
N PHE A 1 -21.86 -7.02 5.00
CA PHE A 1 -21.35 -5.85 4.25
C PHE A 1 -21.23 -4.66 5.20
N ASP A 2 -20.38 -4.76 6.23
CA ASP A 2 -20.14 -3.62 7.14
C ASP A 2 -18.87 -3.86 7.99
N GLU A 3 -17.76 -4.21 7.34
CA GLU A 3 -16.47 -4.41 8.04
C GLU A 3 -15.28 -3.75 7.34
N VAL A 4 -15.34 -3.56 6.02
CA VAL A 4 -14.23 -2.96 5.26
C VAL A 4 -14.03 -1.47 5.59
N ALA A 5 -15.11 -0.77 5.98
CA ALA A 5 -15.05 0.64 6.36
C ALA A 5 -14.50 0.86 7.79
N ASN A 6 -14.62 -0.14 8.68
CA ASN A 6 -14.19 -0.01 10.07
C ASN A 6 -12.66 -0.21 10.22
N THR A 7 -12.06 -1.00 9.34
CA THR A 7 -10.59 -1.21 9.31
C THR A 7 -9.84 0.00 8.73
N ILE A 8 -10.48 0.79 7.86
CA ILE A 8 -9.89 2.02 7.31
C ILE A 8 -10.03 3.19 8.30
N GLN A 9 -11.16 3.30 9.02
CA GLN A 9 -11.41 4.45 9.90
C GLN A 9 -10.68 4.40 11.25
N ARG A 10 -10.40 3.22 11.83
CA ARG A 10 -9.52 3.13 13.02
C ARG A 10 -8.04 3.42 12.72
N GLY A 11 -7.64 3.39 11.44
CA GLY A 11 -6.32 3.84 11.01
C GLY A 11 -6.16 5.36 10.99
N ARG A 12 -7.27 6.12 10.91
CA ARG A 12 -7.23 7.59 10.95
C ARG A 12 -7.00 8.16 12.35
N ASP A 13 -7.50 7.49 13.40
CA ASP A 13 -7.29 7.92 14.79
C ASP A 13 -5.87 7.60 15.34
N ASN A 14 -5.06 6.80 14.63
CA ASN A 14 -3.66 6.54 14.97
C ASN A 14 -2.64 7.03 13.92
N GLY A 15 -3.08 7.75 12.89
CA GLY A 15 -2.25 8.15 11.75
C GLY A 15 -1.94 6.95 10.85
N LEU A 16 -2.44 6.96 9.62
CA LEU A 16 -2.19 5.90 8.64
C LEU A 16 -0.70 5.57 8.63
N ALA A 17 -0.36 4.32 8.98
CA ALA A 17 1.03 3.94 9.07
C ALA A 17 1.69 4.14 7.69
N PRO A 18 2.96 4.57 7.67
CA PRO A 18 3.60 4.94 6.43
C PRO A 18 3.67 3.75 5.49
N TYR A 19 3.52 4.01 4.20
CA TYR A 19 3.55 3.03 3.11
C TYR A 19 4.67 1.98 3.26
N ASN A 20 5.88 2.42 3.62
CA ASN A 20 7.02 1.55 3.85
C ASN A 20 6.85 0.58 5.04
N LEU A 21 6.07 0.94 6.05
CA LEU A 21 5.77 0.03 7.17
C LEU A 21 4.90 -1.14 6.70
N TYR A 22 3.90 -0.87 5.85
CA TYR A 22 3.09 -1.94 5.25
C TYR A 22 3.90 -2.81 4.30
N ARG A 23 4.78 -2.22 3.48
CA ARG A 23 5.70 -3.01 2.64
C ARG A 23 6.59 -3.92 3.47
N ARG A 24 7.12 -3.43 4.59
CA ARG A 24 7.89 -4.25 5.53
C ARG A 24 7.07 -5.41 6.09
N ALA A 25 5.84 -5.15 6.52
CA ALA A 25 4.94 -6.17 7.05
C ALA A 25 4.60 -7.24 6.01
N CYS A 26 4.50 -6.86 4.73
CA CYS A 26 4.30 -7.77 3.61
C CYS A 26 5.59 -8.48 3.14
N GLY A 27 6.74 -8.21 3.75
CA GLY A 27 8.05 -8.75 3.32
C GLY A 27 8.53 -8.19 1.97
N LEU A 28 7.98 -7.06 1.54
CA LEU A 28 8.31 -6.40 0.29
C LEU A 28 9.53 -5.48 0.47
N TYR A 29 10.21 -5.21 -0.65
CA TYR A 29 11.31 -4.26 -0.71
C TYR A 29 10.89 -2.86 -0.25
N ILE A 30 11.66 -2.23 0.64
CA ILE A 30 11.38 -0.91 1.21
C ILE A 30 11.87 0.18 0.25
N VAL A 31 10.96 1.05 -0.17
CA VAL A 31 11.27 2.09 -1.15
C VAL A 31 12.05 3.22 -0.46
N ARG A 32 13.14 3.66 -1.10
CA ARG A 32 14.04 4.70 -0.54
C ARG A 32 14.02 6.02 -1.32
N SER A 33 13.39 6.05 -2.49
CA SER A 33 13.35 7.21 -3.38
C SER A 33 12.08 7.19 -4.23
N PHE A 34 11.61 8.36 -4.66
CA PHE A 34 10.51 8.48 -5.60
C PHE A 34 10.87 7.92 -6.99
N ASN A 35 12.16 7.84 -7.32
CA ASN A 35 12.64 7.26 -8.59
C ASN A 35 12.80 5.74 -8.56
N ASP A 36 12.32 5.09 -7.50
CA ASP A 36 12.39 3.64 -7.38
C ASP A 36 11.49 2.96 -8.41
N SER A 37 11.94 1.85 -8.99
CA SER A 37 11.20 1.12 -10.02
C SER A 37 9.83 0.66 -9.54
N VAL A 38 9.62 0.54 -8.22
CA VAL A 38 8.31 0.23 -7.63
C VAL A 38 7.21 1.19 -8.09
N PHE A 39 7.52 2.48 -8.27
CA PHE A 39 6.52 3.49 -8.66
C PHE A 39 6.44 3.73 -10.18
N GLY A 40 7.38 3.19 -10.95
CA GLY A 40 7.47 3.44 -12.39
C GLY A 40 7.34 4.94 -12.74
N SER A 41 6.38 5.28 -13.58
CA SER A 41 6.09 6.67 -13.99
C SER A 41 5.40 7.52 -12.91
N ASN A 42 4.80 6.91 -11.88
CA ASN A 42 4.07 7.62 -10.83
C ASN A 42 4.99 8.31 -9.82
N GLY A 43 6.27 7.91 -9.76
CA GLY A 43 7.26 8.48 -8.85
C GLY A 43 7.36 9.99 -8.90
N ALA A 44 7.35 10.57 -10.11
CA ALA A 44 7.43 12.02 -10.31
C ALA A 44 6.17 12.78 -9.85
N ALA A 45 5.01 12.11 -9.79
CA ALA A 45 3.80 12.70 -9.22
C ALA A 45 3.85 12.69 -7.69
N LEU A 46 4.31 11.58 -7.10
CA LEU A 46 4.49 11.44 -5.65
C LEU A 46 5.48 12.47 -5.10
N SER A 47 6.60 12.71 -5.79
CA SER A 47 7.62 13.67 -5.35
C SER A 47 7.14 15.12 -5.33
N LYS A 48 6.00 15.43 -5.94
CA LYS A 48 5.36 16.76 -5.89
C LYS A 48 4.45 16.93 -4.68
N ILE A 49 4.01 15.82 -4.09
CA ILE A 49 3.03 15.79 -2.99
C ILE A 49 3.75 15.55 -1.66
N TYR A 50 4.76 14.68 -1.66
CA TYR A 50 5.50 14.29 -0.45
C TYR A 50 6.96 14.72 -0.54
N ASN A 51 7.53 15.12 0.60
CA ASN A 51 8.95 15.44 0.72
C ASN A 51 9.81 14.18 0.93
N ASN A 52 9.26 13.15 1.57
CA ASN A 52 9.95 11.88 1.85
C ASN A 52 9.06 10.70 1.46
N VAL A 53 9.66 9.64 0.93
CA VAL A 53 8.94 8.39 0.61
C VAL A 53 8.36 7.70 1.84
N ASN A 54 8.92 7.96 3.03
CA ASN A 54 8.40 7.45 4.29
C ASN A 54 7.15 8.21 4.77
N ASP A 55 6.82 9.36 4.17
CA ASP A 55 5.62 10.12 4.52
C ASP A 55 4.41 9.72 3.65
N ILE A 56 4.64 8.88 2.63
CA ILE A 56 3.59 8.40 1.74
C ILE A 56 2.63 7.53 2.57
N ASP A 57 1.34 7.84 2.52
CA ASP A 57 0.32 7.00 3.15
C ASP A 57 0.11 5.71 2.35
N VAL A 58 -0.33 4.66 3.04
CA VAL A 58 -0.50 3.32 2.45
C VAL A 58 -1.39 3.32 1.21
N TYR A 59 -2.43 4.16 1.17
CA TYR A 59 -3.38 4.19 0.06
C TYR A 59 -2.76 4.81 -1.18
N THR A 60 -2.20 6.01 -1.05
CA THR A 60 -1.51 6.71 -2.14
C THR A 60 -0.32 5.89 -2.65
N GLY A 61 0.48 5.34 -1.72
CA GLY A 61 1.63 4.52 -2.07
C GLY A 61 1.25 3.25 -2.81
N GLY A 62 0.21 2.52 -2.35
CA GLY A 62 -0.26 1.31 -3.01
C GLY A 62 -0.88 1.55 -4.39
N MET A 63 -1.54 2.69 -4.59
CA MET A 63 -2.10 3.09 -5.91
C MET A 63 -1.00 3.52 -6.89
N ALA A 64 0.10 4.06 -6.37
CA ALA A 64 1.22 4.51 -7.18
C ALA A 64 2.17 3.39 -7.59
N GLU A 65 2.04 2.19 -7.01
CA GLU A 65 2.82 1.03 -7.42
C GLU A 65 2.55 0.64 -8.86
N GLU A 66 3.57 0.18 -9.55
CA GLU A 66 3.39 -0.46 -10.84
C GLU A 66 2.60 -1.76 -10.68
N ASN A 67 1.62 -1.95 -11.55
CA ASN A 67 0.76 -3.11 -11.52
C ASN A 67 1.55 -4.37 -11.85
N LEU A 68 1.22 -5.46 -11.15
CA LEU A 68 1.75 -6.78 -11.52
C LEU A 68 1.24 -7.18 -12.92
N PRO A 69 2.01 -7.95 -13.72
CA PRO A 69 1.56 -8.42 -15.02
C PRO A 69 0.22 -9.16 -14.93
N GLY A 70 -0.79 -8.68 -15.65
CA GLY A 70 -2.14 -9.25 -15.62
C GLY A 70 -3.00 -8.90 -14.39
N SER A 71 -2.53 -7.98 -13.54
CA SER A 71 -3.25 -7.47 -12.36
C SER A 71 -3.60 -6.00 -12.51
N SER A 72 -4.67 -5.56 -11.86
CA SER A 72 -5.01 -4.13 -11.72
C SER A 72 -4.38 -3.47 -10.50
N VAL A 73 -3.60 -4.23 -9.72
CA VAL A 73 -2.98 -3.77 -8.47
C VAL A 73 -1.50 -4.15 -8.40
N GLY A 74 -0.72 -3.31 -7.74
CA GLY A 74 0.68 -3.56 -7.41
C GLY A 74 0.88 -4.58 -6.28
N PRO A 75 2.14 -4.96 -6.01
CA PRO A 75 2.53 -5.96 -5.01
C PRO A 75 1.94 -5.75 -3.61
N LEU A 76 1.85 -4.51 -3.13
CA LEU A 76 1.37 -4.21 -1.79
C LEU A 76 -0.12 -4.52 -1.66
N PHE A 77 -0.95 -4.00 -2.57
CA PHE A 77 -2.38 -4.27 -2.56
C PHE A 77 -2.69 -5.73 -2.87
N ALA A 78 -1.92 -6.39 -3.74
CA ALA A 78 -2.04 -7.83 -3.93
C ALA A 78 -1.85 -8.61 -2.62
N ASN A 79 -0.84 -8.25 -1.81
CA ASN A 79 -0.60 -8.88 -0.50
C ASN A 79 -1.74 -8.60 0.49
N LEU A 80 -2.17 -7.34 0.61
CA LEU A 80 -3.25 -6.93 1.51
C LEU A 80 -4.58 -7.61 1.15
N ILE A 81 -4.93 -7.65 -0.14
CA ILE A 81 -6.12 -8.34 -0.64
C ILE A 81 -6.01 -9.85 -0.37
N ALA A 82 -4.88 -10.48 -0.68
CA ALA A 82 -4.68 -11.90 -0.41
C ALA A 82 -4.77 -12.24 1.09
N ARG A 83 -4.34 -11.34 1.96
CA ARG A 83 -4.46 -11.48 3.42
C ARG A 83 -5.93 -11.40 3.85
N GLN A 84 -6.66 -10.41 3.33
CA GLN A 84 -8.10 -10.28 3.56
C GLN A 84 -8.88 -11.52 3.12
N PHE A 85 -8.57 -12.10 1.95
CA PHE A 85 -9.21 -13.33 1.49
C PHE A 85 -8.86 -14.57 2.32
N ARG A 86 -7.62 -14.66 2.83
CA ARG A 86 -7.23 -15.74 3.75
C ARG A 86 -7.98 -15.65 5.07
N ASP A 87 -8.04 -14.46 5.66
CA ASP A 87 -8.74 -14.23 6.92
C ASP A 87 -10.24 -14.53 6.78
N LEU A 88 -10.85 -14.23 5.62
CA LEU A 88 -12.24 -14.61 5.31
C LEU A 88 -12.44 -16.13 5.15
N ARG A 89 -11.44 -16.85 4.64
CA ARG A 89 -11.52 -18.30 4.41
C ARG A 89 -11.26 -19.10 5.70
N ASP A 90 -10.34 -18.63 6.53
CA ASP A 90 -9.97 -19.32 7.78
C ASP A 90 -10.94 -18.96 8.93
N GLY A 91 -11.86 -18.01 8.70
CA GLY A 91 -12.96 -17.65 9.59
C GLY A 91 -14.28 -18.42 9.35
N ASP A 92 -14.26 -19.44 8.49
CA ASP A 92 -15.35 -20.40 8.25
C ASP A 92 -15.02 -21.76 8.92
#